data_AF-A0AAW2WYP1-F1
#
_entry.id   AF-A0AAW2WYP1-F1
#
_cell.length_a   1.000
_cell.length_b   1.000
_cell.length_c   1.000
_cell.angle_alpha   90.00
_cell.angle_beta   90.00
_cell.angle_gamma   90.00
#
_symmetry.space_group_name_H-M   'P 1'
#
loop_
_entity.id
_entity.type
_entity.pdbx_description
1 polymer ?
#
loop_
_entity_poly.entity_id
_entity_poly.type
_entity_poly.pdbx_seq_one_letter_code
_entity_poly.pdbx_strand_id
1 'polypeptide(L)'
;MSGWTESAQQKTQQIHLPSQCCKLLGHIKYSVGIGEHIKLWQDPWHHMGVLIHSFPRGPQATGIPLHADLAMVIQNGDWNWPEILDIEHGEITHAFPPVTVMDELTWDSSTGQFTNKEAAYLFQPPDLR
;
A
#
# COMPACT_ATOMS: atom_id res chain seq x y z
N MET A 1 17.81 21.73 38.85
CA MET A 1 17.08 20.55 39.37
C MET A 1 15.64 21.02 39.50
N SER A 2 14.74 20.77 38.55
CA SER A 2 14.13 19.52 38.05
C SER A 2 13.59 19.81 36.63
N GLY A 3 13.56 18.96 35.60
CA GLY A 3 13.23 17.54 35.54
C GLY A 3 11.79 17.37 35.00
N TRP A 4 11.63 16.62 33.89
CA TRP A 4 10.39 16.11 33.23
C TRP A 4 9.77 17.02 32.14
N THR A 5 10.02 16.81 30.83
CA THR A 5 9.58 15.78 29.85
C THR A 5 8.27 16.13 29.11
N GLU A 6 8.45 16.40 27.82
CA GLU A 6 7.82 15.67 26.71
C GLU A 6 6.31 15.87 26.47
N SER A 7 6.01 16.59 25.38
CA SER A 7 4.90 16.26 24.48
C SER A 7 5.22 16.87 23.12
N ALA A 8 6.15 16.25 22.40
CA ALA A 8 6.26 16.47 20.97
C ALA A 8 5.00 15.86 20.33
N GLN A 9 4.00 16.70 20.08
CA GLN A 9 2.90 16.34 19.20
C GLN A 9 3.50 16.08 17.81
N GLN A 10 3.80 14.81 17.53
CA GLN A 10 4.02 14.35 16.17
C GLN A 10 2.68 14.51 15.45
N LYS A 11 2.56 15.63 14.77
CA LYS A 11 1.51 15.90 13.81
C LYS A 11 1.73 14.92 12.67
N THR A 12 1.13 13.75 12.76
CA THR A 12 1.11 12.76 11.68
C THR A 12 0.56 13.47 10.47
N GLN A 13 1.44 13.86 9.54
CA GLN A 13 1.04 14.28 8.22
C GLN A 13 0.30 13.08 7.65
N GLN A 14 -1.02 13.19 7.63
CA GLN A 14 -1.88 12.33 6.87
C GLN A 14 -1.42 12.53 5.42
N ILE A 15 -0.58 11.62 4.92
CA ILE A 15 -0.18 11.61 3.53
C ILE A 15 -1.47 11.31 2.77
N HIS A 16 -2.17 12.37 2.35
CA HIS A 16 -3.12 12.26 1.27
C HIS A 16 -2.29 11.82 0.07
N LEU A 17 -2.24 10.51 -0.17
CA LEU A 17 -1.95 9.98 -1.49
C LEU A 17 -2.92 10.70 -2.42
N PRO A 18 -2.42 11.56 -3.33
CA PRO A 18 -3.31 12.33 -4.19
C PRO A 18 -4.18 11.32 -4.95
N SER A 19 -5.46 11.60 -5.07
CA SER A 19 -6.43 10.83 -5.88
C SER A 19 -5.98 10.60 -7.34
N GLN A 20 -4.87 11.22 -7.75
CA GLN A 20 -4.17 11.03 -9.01
C GLN A 20 -3.45 9.66 -9.11
N CYS A 21 -2.96 9.08 -8.01
CA CYS A 21 -2.37 7.73 -8.02
C CYS A 21 -3.39 6.69 -8.50
N CYS A 22 -4.67 6.86 -8.15
CA CYS A 22 -5.73 5.93 -8.53
C CYS A 22 -5.98 5.85 -10.05
N LYS A 23 -5.68 6.91 -10.81
CA LYS A 23 -5.80 6.90 -12.29
C LYS A 23 -4.65 6.13 -12.95
N LEU A 24 -3.48 6.13 -12.32
CA LEU A 24 -2.31 5.38 -12.78
C LEU A 24 -2.39 3.91 -12.40
N LEU A 25 -3.13 3.53 -11.35
CA LEU A 25 -3.27 2.12 -10.91
C LEU A 25 -3.76 1.20 -12.03
N GLY A 26 -4.58 1.69 -12.96
CA GLY A 26 -5.01 0.90 -14.12
C GLY A 26 -3.90 0.63 -15.14
N HIS A 27 -2.86 1.48 -15.19
CA HIS A 27 -1.78 1.46 -16.17
C HIS A 27 -0.42 1.06 -15.58
N ILE A 28 -0.32 0.93 -14.26
CA ILE A 28 0.92 0.60 -13.55
C ILE A 28 0.74 -0.72 -12.84
N LYS A 29 1.65 -1.66 -13.09
CA LYS A 29 1.84 -2.87 -12.32
C LYS A 29 2.90 -2.60 -11.26
N TYR A 30 2.49 -2.71 -10.00
CA TYR A 30 3.41 -2.74 -8.87
C TYR A 30 3.84 -4.18 -8.60
N SER A 31 5.14 -4.42 -8.63
CA SER A 31 5.77 -5.66 -8.16
C SER A 31 6.28 -5.40 -6.76
N VAL A 32 5.77 -6.16 -5.79
CA VAL A 32 6.19 -6.03 -4.40
C VAL A 32 7.62 -6.55 -4.25
N GLY A 33 8.49 -5.80 -3.59
CA GLY A 33 9.77 -6.28 -3.11
C GLY A 33 9.62 -7.05 -1.79
N ILE A 34 10.70 -7.17 -1.02
CA ILE A 34 10.70 -7.84 0.30
C ILE A 34 9.92 -7.09 1.40
N GLY A 35 9.30 -5.95 1.07
CA GLY A 35 8.34 -5.27 1.95
C GLY A 35 8.93 -4.45 3.11
N GLU A 36 10.23 -4.14 3.09
CA GLU A 36 10.92 -3.41 4.18
C GLU A 36 10.62 -1.90 4.24
N HIS A 37 10.02 -1.33 3.19
CA HIS A 37 9.81 0.12 3.05
C HIS A 37 8.35 0.54 2.98
N ILE A 38 7.44 -0.41 2.99
CA ILE A 38 6.00 -0.18 2.88
C ILE A 38 5.32 -0.69 4.15
N LYS A 39 4.39 0.10 4.67
CA LYS A 39 3.58 -0.31 5.81
C LYS A 39 2.37 -1.09 5.32
N LEU A 40 2.17 -2.29 5.86
CA LEU A 40 1.13 -3.23 5.44
C LEU A 40 -0.25 -2.56 5.33
N TRP A 41 -0.67 -1.92 6.43
CA TRP A 41 -2.01 -1.35 6.55
C TRP A 41 -2.21 -0.06 5.76
N GLN A 42 -1.11 0.58 5.35
CA GLN A 42 -1.12 1.81 4.56
C GLN A 42 -0.62 1.59 3.13
N ASP A 43 -0.45 0.34 2.70
CA ASP A 43 0.01 0.00 1.36
C ASP A 43 -0.95 0.54 0.30
N PRO A 44 -0.54 1.52 -0.53
CA PRO A 44 -1.39 2.07 -1.56
C PRO A 44 -1.54 1.17 -2.79
N TRP A 45 -0.73 0.11 -2.89
CA TRP A 45 -0.65 -0.74 -4.06
C TRP A 45 -1.46 -2.03 -3.94
N HIS A 46 -1.97 -2.32 -2.75
CA HIS A 46 -2.90 -3.43 -2.55
C HIS A 46 -4.13 -3.26 -3.45
N HIS A 47 -4.60 -4.33 -4.07
CA HIS A 47 -5.71 -4.28 -5.04
C HIS A 47 -7.03 -3.79 -4.42
N MET A 48 -7.22 -4.00 -3.12
CA MET A 48 -8.34 -3.46 -2.32
C MET A 48 -8.13 -2.00 -1.86
N GLY A 49 -7.06 -1.36 -2.33
CA GLY A 49 -6.59 -0.06 -1.85
C GLY A 49 -5.97 -0.15 -0.45
N VAL A 50 -5.80 1.02 0.17
CA VAL A 50 -5.23 1.17 1.52
C VAL A 50 -6.04 0.35 2.54
N LEU A 51 -5.45 -0.74 3.02
CA LEU A 51 -6.15 -1.76 3.81
C LEU A 51 -6.82 -1.22 5.08
N ILE A 52 -6.22 -0.26 5.79
CA ILE A 52 -6.82 0.29 7.01
C ILE A 52 -8.15 1.02 6.77
N HIS A 53 -8.41 1.49 5.54
CA HIS A 53 -9.67 2.13 5.21
C HIS A 53 -10.80 1.11 5.05
N SER A 54 -10.52 -0.01 4.40
CA SER A 54 -11.48 -1.10 4.17
C SER A 54 -11.61 -2.03 5.38
N PHE A 55 -10.53 -2.18 6.15
CA PHE A 55 -10.40 -3.09 7.29
C PHE A 55 -9.87 -2.36 8.53
N PRO A 56 -10.64 -1.43 9.12
CA PRO A 56 -10.18 -0.64 10.26
C PRO A 56 -9.89 -1.49 11.51
N ARG A 57 -10.50 -2.69 11.62
CA ARG A 57 -10.23 -3.66 12.69
C ARG A 57 -9.14 -4.68 12.34
N GLY A 58 -8.60 -4.63 11.12
CA GLY A 58 -7.60 -5.58 10.63
C GLY A 58 -6.40 -5.78 11.57
N PRO A 59 -5.77 -4.71 12.12
CA PRO A 59 -4.67 -4.86 13.06
C PRO A 59 -5.03 -5.69 14.30
N GLN A 60 -6.24 -5.49 14.86
CA GLN A 60 -6.71 -6.24 16.02
C GLN A 60 -7.09 -7.68 15.65
N ALA A 61 -7.75 -7.86 14.50
CA ALA A 61 -8.24 -9.16 14.03
C ALA A 61 -7.10 -10.12 13.66
N THR A 62 -5.99 -9.59 13.14
CA THR A 62 -4.82 -10.38 12.69
C THR A 62 -3.69 -10.41 13.71
N GLY A 63 -3.72 -9.54 14.72
CA GLY A 63 -2.60 -9.34 15.65
C GLY A 63 -1.39 -8.61 15.06
N ILE A 64 -1.47 -8.13 13.81
CA ILE A 64 -0.39 -7.37 13.17
C ILE A 64 -0.47 -5.89 13.58
N PRO A 65 0.61 -5.28 14.08
CA PRO A 65 0.63 -3.86 14.45
C PRO A 65 0.22 -2.92 13.31
N LEU A 66 -0.46 -1.81 13.63
CA LEU A 66 -0.91 -0.80 12.65
C LEU A 66 0.22 -0.23 11.77
N HIS A 67 1.45 -0.19 12.29
CA HIS A 67 2.63 0.34 11.62
C HIS A 67 3.64 -0.76 11.24
N ALA A 68 3.19 -2.01 11.17
CA ALA A 68 3.99 -3.12 10.71
C ALA A 68 4.42 -2.91 9.25
N ASP A 69 5.66 -3.27 8.95
CA ASP A 69 6.14 -3.36 7.58
C ASP A 69 5.47 -4.53 6.87
N LEU A 70 5.31 -4.37 5.55
CA LEU A 70 4.79 -5.41 4.66
C LEU A 70 5.64 -6.69 4.74
N ALA A 71 6.94 -6.54 5.04
CA ALA A 71 7.87 -7.63 5.34
C ALA A 71 7.37 -8.58 6.46
N MET A 72 6.46 -8.15 7.34
CA MET A 72 5.91 -9.02 8.39
C MET A 72 5.06 -10.17 7.83
N VAL A 73 4.48 -9.98 6.64
CA VAL A 73 3.67 -11.00 5.95
C VAL A 73 4.37 -11.54 4.69
N ILE A 74 5.67 -11.31 4.58
CA ILE A 74 6.52 -11.83 3.49
C ILE A 74 7.65 -12.64 4.13
N GLN A 75 7.74 -13.92 3.79
CA GLN A 75 8.80 -14.79 4.28
C GLN A 75 9.39 -15.59 3.13
N ASN A 76 10.72 -15.57 2.98
CA ASN A 76 11.44 -16.29 1.94
C ASN A 76 10.97 -16.00 0.49
N GLY A 77 10.44 -14.80 0.23
CA GLY A 77 9.90 -14.43 -1.08
C GLY A 77 8.48 -14.94 -1.35
N ASP A 78 7.76 -15.36 -0.31
CA ASP A 78 6.36 -15.77 -0.39
C ASP A 78 5.51 -15.04 0.64
N TRP A 79 4.21 -14.94 0.36
CA TRP A 79 3.23 -14.35 1.27
C TRP A 79 2.93 -15.32 2.40
N ASN A 80 3.11 -14.85 3.64
CA ASN A 80 2.86 -15.60 4.86
C ASN A 80 1.97 -14.77 5.79
N TRP A 81 0.66 -14.84 5.55
CA TRP A 81 -0.33 -14.17 6.38
C TRP A 81 -0.61 -14.98 7.65
N PRO A 82 -0.80 -14.32 8.81
CA PRO A 82 -1.31 -15.00 9.99
C PRO A 82 -2.72 -15.53 9.73
N GLU A 83 -3.13 -16.54 10.50
CA GLU A 83 -4.46 -17.10 10.42
C GLU A 83 -5.52 -16.03 10.70
N ILE A 84 -6.32 -15.71 9.68
CA ILE A 84 -7.41 -14.74 9.79
C ILE A 84 -8.67 -15.50 10.20
N LEU A 85 -8.98 -15.45 11.49
CA LEU A 85 -10.15 -16.15 12.06
C LEU A 85 -11.49 -15.50 11.70
N ASP A 86 -11.46 -14.26 11.20
CA ASP A 86 -12.63 -13.52 10.77
C ASP A 86 -12.76 -13.60 9.23
N ILE A 87 -13.74 -14.37 8.77
CA ILE A 87 -14.00 -14.63 7.33
C ILE A 87 -14.18 -13.32 6.55
N GLU A 88 -14.69 -12.25 7.18
CA GLU A 88 -14.82 -10.93 6.54
C GLU A 88 -13.48 -10.32 6.10
N HIS A 89 -12.36 -10.77 6.71
CA HIS A 89 -11.02 -10.25 6.44
C HIS A 89 -10.16 -11.21 5.60
N GLY A 90 -10.69 -12.38 5.23
CA GLY A 90 -9.98 -13.37 4.40
C GLY A 90 -9.60 -12.83 3.03
N GLU A 91 -10.37 -11.89 2.48
CA GLU A 91 -10.11 -11.25 1.18
C GLU A 91 -8.77 -10.53 1.12
N ILE A 92 -8.25 -10.05 2.26
CA ILE A 92 -6.91 -9.44 2.35
C ILE A 92 -5.83 -10.44 1.93
N THR A 93 -6.06 -11.75 2.08
CA THR A 93 -5.07 -12.79 1.77
C THR A 93 -5.09 -13.26 0.32
N HIS A 94 -6.05 -12.79 -0.49
CA HIS A 94 -6.30 -13.34 -1.82
C HIS A 94 -5.38 -12.76 -2.90
N ALA A 95 -4.80 -13.67 -3.69
CA ALA A 95 -4.20 -13.42 -5.01
C ALA A 95 -3.15 -12.29 -5.05
N PHE A 96 -2.15 -12.38 -4.19
CA PHE A 96 -1.02 -11.46 -4.27
C PHE A 96 -0.08 -11.74 -5.45
N PRO A 97 0.56 -10.70 -6.01
CA PRO A 97 1.61 -10.88 -7.00
C PRO A 97 2.82 -11.59 -6.40
N PRO A 98 3.65 -12.25 -7.22
CA PRO A 98 4.93 -12.79 -6.78
C PRO A 98 5.79 -11.71 -6.11
N VAL A 99 6.45 -12.08 -5.00
CA VAL A 99 7.40 -11.20 -4.33
C VAL A 99 8.71 -11.19 -5.12
N THR A 100 9.25 -10.01 -5.32
CA THR A 100 10.53 -9.78 -6.00
C THR A 100 11.59 -9.31 -5.01
N VAL A 101 12.83 -9.13 -5.47
CA VAL A 101 13.92 -8.69 -4.59
C VAL A 101 13.77 -7.21 -4.19
N MET A 102 13.19 -6.37 -5.06
CA MET A 102 13.05 -4.94 -4.86
C MET A 102 11.74 -4.45 -5.46
N ASP A 103 11.14 -3.45 -4.82
CA ASP A 103 9.94 -2.79 -5.35
C ASP A 103 10.14 -2.28 -6.79
N GLU A 104 9.21 -2.61 -7.67
CA GLU A 104 9.24 -2.17 -9.07
C GLU A 104 7.87 -1.64 -9.50
N LEU A 105 7.86 -0.51 -10.21
CA LEU A 105 6.68 0.01 -10.90
C LEU A 105 6.90 -0.11 -12.39
N THR A 106 6.08 -0.92 -13.06
CA THR A 106 6.14 -1.14 -14.50
C THR A 106 4.85 -0.67 -15.17
N TRP A 107 4.95 -0.24 -16.42
CA TRP A 107 3.75 0.06 -17.21
C TRP A 107 3.09 -1.23 -17.68
N ASP A 108 1.77 -1.32 -17.51
CA ASP A 108 1.01 -2.44 -18.05
C ASP A 108 0.81 -2.27 -19.56
N SER A 109 1.67 -2.95 -20.33
CA SER A 109 1.59 -3.00 -21.80
C SER A 109 0.23 -3.45 -22.36
N SER A 110 -0.59 -4.16 -21.56
CA SER A 110 -1.96 -4.53 -21.97
C SER A 110 -2.89 -3.32 -22.10
N THR A 111 -2.55 -2.20 -21.45
CA THR A 111 -3.28 -0.94 -21.53
C THR A 111 -2.80 -0.01 -22.64
N GLY A 112 -1.84 -0.46 -23.45
CA GLY A 112 -1.20 0.33 -24.50
C GLY A 112 0.29 0.55 -24.22
N GLN A 113 0.98 1.16 -25.18
CA GLN A 113 2.37 1.56 -24.99
C GLN A 113 2.43 2.82 -24.13
N PHE A 114 3.38 2.88 -23.21
CA PHE A 114 3.65 4.12 -22.48
C PHE A 114 3.98 5.25 -23.46
N THR A 115 3.24 6.35 -23.38
CA THR A 115 3.59 7.61 -24.05
C THR A 115 3.65 8.75 -23.05
N ASN A 116 4.60 9.68 -23.25
CA ASN A 116 4.69 10.91 -22.45
C ASN A 116 3.38 11.71 -22.50
N LYS A 117 2.62 11.60 -23.59
CA LYS A 117 1.33 12.25 -23.78
C LYS A 117 0.24 11.67 -22.86
N GLU A 118 0.12 10.35 -22.79
CA GLU A 118 -0.86 9.69 -21.91
C GLU A 118 -0.50 9.88 -20.44
N ALA A 119 0.78 9.75 -20.09
CA ALA A 119 1.26 10.07 -18.75
C ALA A 119 0.85 11.49 -18.35
N ALA A 120 1.10 12.48 -19.22
CA ALA A 120 0.72 13.87 -18.97
C ALA A 120 -0.81 14.06 -18.78
N TYR A 121 -1.66 13.27 -19.43
CA TYR A 121 -3.12 13.32 -19.19
C TYR A 121 -3.53 12.71 -17.84
N LEU A 122 -2.82 11.69 -17.37
CA LEU A 122 -3.09 11.04 -16.08
C LEU A 122 -2.68 11.94 -14.90
N PHE A 123 -1.61 12.73 -15.08
CA PHE A 123 -1.13 13.71 -14.09
C PHE A 123 -1.89 15.06 -14.10
N GLN A 124 -2.79 15.29 -15.07
CA GLN A 124 -3.56 16.53 -15.11
C GLN A 124 -4.69 16.55 -14.06
N PRO A 125 -4.82 17.63 -13.26
CA PRO A 125 -5.96 17.82 -12.38
C PRO A 125 -7.28 17.84 -13.19
N PRO A 126 -8.41 17.40 -12.61
CA PRO A 126 -9.70 17.38 -13.29
C PRO A 126 -10.15 18.74 -13.83
N ASP A 127 -9.68 19.84 -13.22
CA ASP A 127 -10.20 21.19 -13.40
C ASP A 127 -9.57 21.97 -14.58
N LEU A 128 -8.79 21.30 -15.45
CA LEU A 128 -8.15 21.90 -16.63
C LEU A 128 -8.67 21.35 -17.97
N ARG A 129 -9.84 20.69 -17.96
CA ARG A 129 -10.52 20.18 -19.17
C ARG A 129 -11.61 21.12 -19.69
#